data_AF-A0A7X5DE13-F1
#
_entry.id   AF-A0A7X5DE13-F1
#
_cell.length_a   1.000
_cell.length_b   1.000
_cell.length_c   1.000
_cell.angle_alpha   90.00
_cell.angle_beta   90.00
_cell.angle_gamma   90.00
#
_symmetry.space_group_name_H-M   'P 1'
#
loop_
_entity.id
_entity.type
_entity.pdbx_description
1 polymer ?
#
loop_
_entity_poly.entity_id
_entity_poly.type
_entity_poly.pdbx_seq_one_letter_code
_entity_poly.pdbx_strand_id
1 'polypeptide(L)'
;MSKAEYKQFKKVGFTYDPKDPRQGISATTTNLPPHNPNKIIEFTGALGADYYVDIDVSGKKVGYKGPTKGRQPDYKIRDDVTPDDIVGSGRVSKK
;
A
#
# COMPACT_ATOMS: atom_id res chain seq x y z
N MET A 1 4.23 -4.54 4.32
CA MET A 1 3.43 -5.39 5.23
C MET A 1 4.23 -6.60 5.69
N SER A 2 3.90 -7.16 6.86
CA SER A 2 4.37 -8.48 7.32
C SER A 2 3.70 -9.62 6.54
N LYS A 3 4.20 -10.86 6.70
CA LYS A 3 3.60 -12.06 6.06
C LYS A 3 2.15 -12.32 6.48
N ALA A 4 1.82 -12.08 7.75
CA ALA A 4 0.48 -12.32 8.28
C ALA A 4 -0.53 -11.31 7.72
N GLU A 5 -0.18 -10.01 7.78
CA GLU A 5 -0.98 -8.94 7.19
C GLU A 5 -1.18 -9.16 5.70
N TYR A 6 -0.12 -9.54 4.97
CA TYR A 6 -0.20 -9.86 3.55
C TYR A 6 -1.20 -10.95 3.23
N LYS A 7 -1.15 -12.08 3.96
CA LYS A 7 -2.07 -13.20 3.76
C LYS A 7 -3.51 -12.80 4.08
N GLN A 8 -3.71 -12.06 5.16
CA GLN A 8 -5.03 -11.60 5.55
C GLN A 8 -5.61 -10.64 4.51
N PHE A 9 -4.83 -9.64 4.10
CA PHE A 9 -5.23 -8.67 3.09
C PHE A 9 -5.63 -9.34 1.78
N LYS A 10 -4.86 -10.34 1.32
CA LYS A 10 -5.23 -11.08 0.10
C LYS A 10 -6.48 -11.94 0.25
N LYS A 11 -6.82 -12.36 1.47
CA LYS A 11 -7.97 -13.23 1.71
C LYS A 11 -9.27 -12.43 1.85
N VAL A 12 -9.22 -11.31 2.57
CA VAL A 12 -10.43 -10.55 2.96
C VAL A 12 -10.40 -9.10 2.52
N GLY A 13 -9.27 -8.60 2.01
CA GLY A 13 -9.09 -7.20 1.68
C GLY A 13 -8.92 -6.32 2.93
N PHE A 14 -9.55 -5.15 2.88
CA PHE A 14 -9.59 -4.16 3.94
C PHE A 14 -10.96 -3.48 3.95
N THR A 15 -11.59 -3.44 5.12
CA THR A 15 -12.81 -2.67 5.35
C THR A 15 -12.44 -1.31 5.92
N TYR A 16 -12.89 -0.25 5.27
CA TYR A 16 -12.69 1.11 5.72
C TYR A 16 -13.66 1.47 6.84
N ASP A 17 -13.10 1.89 7.97
CA ASP A 17 -13.86 2.51 9.05
C ASP A 17 -13.52 4.01 9.13
N PRO A 18 -14.48 4.92 8.88
CA PRO A 18 -14.25 6.36 9.02
C PRO A 18 -13.97 6.80 10.46
N LYS A 19 -14.28 5.96 11.46
CA LYS A 19 -13.97 6.21 12.88
C LYS A 19 -12.58 5.73 13.26
N ASP A 20 -11.90 4.93 12.43
CA ASP A 20 -10.52 4.53 12.68
C ASP A 20 -9.61 5.78 12.61
N PRO A 21 -8.83 6.08 13.66
CA PRO A 21 -7.91 7.23 13.67
C PRO A 21 -6.86 7.19 12.56
N ARG A 22 -6.58 6.01 12.00
CA ARG A 22 -5.69 5.81 10.85
C ARG A 22 -6.31 6.30 9.55
N GLN A 23 -7.63 6.54 9.49
CA GLN A 23 -8.35 7.11 8.35
C GLN A 23 -8.01 6.45 7.00
N GLY A 24 -7.99 5.12 6.95
CA GLY A 24 -7.79 4.33 5.73
C GLY A 24 -6.36 3.82 5.49
N ILE A 25 -6.16 3.17 4.34
CA ILE A 25 -4.86 2.58 3.95
C ILE A 25 -3.97 3.66 3.36
N SER A 26 -2.74 3.77 3.84
CA SER A 26 -1.73 4.60 3.16
C SER A 26 -1.16 3.84 1.97
N ALA A 27 -1.14 4.48 0.81
CA ALA A 27 -0.69 3.92 -0.46
C ALA A 27 0.15 4.96 -1.20
N THR A 28 1.24 4.51 -1.80
CA THR A 28 2.11 5.37 -2.62
C THR A 28 1.94 5.00 -4.09
N THR A 29 1.82 5.98 -4.97
CA THR A 29 1.83 5.72 -6.42
C THR A 29 3.24 5.31 -6.85
N THR A 30 3.41 4.11 -7.39
CA THR A 30 4.69 3.70 -7.94
C THR A 30 4.53 3.20 -9.37
N ASN A 31 4.97 4.01 -10.34
CA ASN A 31 5.44 3.50 -11.63
C ASN A 31 6.82 2.80 -11.51
N LEU A 32 7.29 2.59 -10.27
CA LEU A 32 8.54 1.93 -9.96
C LEU A 32 8.27 0.44 -9.81
N PRO A 33 8.86 -0.41 -10.67
CA PRO A 33 8.84 -1.84 -10.45
C PRO A 33 9.39 -2.16 -9.05
N PRO A 34 8.79 -3.09 -8.29
CA PRO A 34 9.22 -3.44 -6.93
C PRO A 34 10.55 -4.22 -6.86
N HIS A 35 11.43 -4.06 -7.86
CA HIS A 35 12.67 -4.82 -8.03
C HIS A 35 13.79 -4.43 -7.07
N ASN A 36 13.69 -3.29 -6.35
CA ASN A 36 14.74 -2.87 -5.42
C ASN A 36 14.19 -2.40 -4.06
N PRO A 37 14.46 -3.15 -2.97
CA PRO A 37 13.98 -2.83 -1.62
C PRO A 37 14.50 -1.49 -1.16
N ASN A 38 15.80 -1.22 -1.34
CA ASN A 38 16.46 -0.04 -0.80
C ASN A 38 15.88 1.21 -1.45
N LYS A 39 15.60 1.16 -2.75
CA LYS A 39 14.92 2.25 -3.46
C LYS A 39 13.47 2.41 -3.01
N ILE A 40 12.69 1.34 -2.87
CA ILE A 40 11.31 1.45 -2.36
C ILE A 40 11.32 1.99 -0.93
N ILE A 41 12.25 1.55 -0.09
CA ILE A 41 12.43 2.01 1.30
C ILE A 41 12.79 3.49 1.33
N GLU A 42 13.73 3.93 0.50
CA GLU A 42 14.11 5.33 0.36
C GLU A 42 12.94 6.19 -0.14
N PHE A 43 12.23 5.71 -1.18
CA PHE A 43 11.13 6.43 -1.81
C PHE A 43 9.84 6.46 -1.00
N THR A 44 9.49 5.38 -0.32
CA THR A 44 8.21 5.25 0.41
C THR A 44 8.37 5.44 1.92
N GLY A 45 9.59 5.34 2.44
CA GLY A 45 9.86 5.32 3.88
C GLY A 45 9.48 4.00 4.57
N ALA A 46 9.11 2.96 3.81
CA ALA A 46 8.64 1.67 4.34
C ALA A 46 9.81 0.74 4.75
N LEU A 47 10.61 1.17 5.73
CA LEU A 47 11.82 0.51 6.26
C LEU A 47 11.67 -0.97 6.68
N GLY A 48 10.46 -1.51 6.81
CA GLY A 48 10.20 -2.85 7.36
C GLY A 48 9.21 -3.73 6.58
N ALA A 49 8.85 -3.38 5.35
CA ALA A 49 7.89 -4.21 4.60
C ALA A 49 8.54 -5.49 4.03
N ASP A 50 7.91 -6.64 4.26
CA ASP A 50 8.27 -7.93 3.66
C ASP A 50 7.52 -8.19 2.34
N TYR A 51 6.30 -7.66 2.23
CA TYR A 51 5.39 -7.86 1.10
C TYR A 51 4.72 -6.54 0.68
N TYR A 52 4.35 -6.49 -0.60
CA TYR A 52 3.54 -5.44 -1.23
C TYR A 52 2.28 -6.03 -1.87
N VAL A 53 1.28 -5.16 -2.05
CA VAL A 53 0.04 -5.43 -2.79
C VAL A 53 -0.25 -4.19 -3.63
N ASP A 54 -0.50 -4.40 -4.91
CA ASP A 54 -0.92 -3.37 -5.85
C ASP A 54 -2.45 -3.43 -5.97
N ILE A 55 -3.09 -2.28 -5.82
CA ILE A 55 -4.54 -2.16 -5.71
C ILE A 55 -5.01 -1.27 -6.87
N ASP A 56 -6.01 -1.73 -7.62
CA ASP A 56 -6.77 -0.86 -8.50
C ASP A 56 -7.64 0.06 -7.65
N VAL A 57 -7.40 1.36 -7.79
CA VAL A 57 -8.10 2.41 -7.05
C VAL A 57 -9.14 3.13 -7.92
N SER A 58 -9.40 2.63 -9.13
CA SER A 58 -10.43 3.15 -10.02
C SER A 58 -11.79 3.14 -9.33
N GLY A 59 -12.44 4.30 -9.27
CA GLY A 59 -13.73 4.46 -8.59
C GLY A 59 -13.68 4.47 -7.05
N LYS A 60 -12.49 4.31 -6.43
CA LYS A 60 -12.34 4.36 -4.97
C LYS A 60 -12.08 5.77 -4.46
N LYS A 61 -12.47 6.04 -3.21
CA LYS A 61 -12.18 7.32 -2.55
C LYS A 61 -10.70 7.42 -2.12
N VAL A 62 -9.86 7.98 -3.00
CA VAL A 62 -8.45 8.25 -2.72
C VAL A 62 -8.21 9.74 -2.50
N GLY A 63 -7.47 10.09 -1.45
CA GLY A 63 -7.10 11.48 -1.17
C GLY A 63 -5.61 11.63 -0.90
N TYR A 64 -5.01 12.69 -1.44
CA TYR A 64 -3.63 13.06 -1.14
C TYR A 64 -3.45 13.31 0.36
N LYS A 65 -2.36 12.75 0.92
CA LYS A 65 -2.01 12.90 2.33
C LYS A 65 -0.83 13.83 2.53
N GLY A 66 0.15 13.77 1.63
CA GLY A 66 1.43 14.48 1.75
C GLY A 66 2.55 13.70 1.06
N PRO A 67 3.78 14.22 1.01
CA PRO A 67 4.91 13.47 0.52
C PRO A 67 5.41 12.45 1.55
N THR A 68 5.92 11.31 1.09
CA THR A 68 6.70 10.35 1.88
C THR A 68 8.06 10.96 2.29
N LYS A 69 8.82 10.26 3.12
CA LYS A 69 10.21 10.64 3.44
C LYS A 69 11.08 10.77 2.17
N GLY A 70 10.83 9.93 1.18
CA GLY A 70 11.48 9.98 -0.14
C GLY A 70 10.89 10.97 -1.12
N ARG A 71 10.04 11.90 -0.66
CA ARG A 71 9.35 12.94 -1.45
C ARG A 71 8.38 12.42 -2.51
N GLN A 72 8.03 11.14 -2.48
CA GLN A 72 6.98 10.59 -3.36
C GLN A 72 5.59 10.95 -2.83
N PRO A 73 4.59 11.15 -3.69
CA PRO A 73 3.21 11.36 -3.23
C PRO A 73 2.69 10.15 -2.43
N ASP A 74 2.26 10.40 -1.19
CA ASP A 74 1.52 9.46 -0.35
C ASP A 74 0.03 9.80 -0.39
N TYR A 75 -0.78 8.77 -0.55
CA TYR A 75 -2.23 8.85 -0.65
C TYR A 75 -2.88 8.02 0.45
N LYS A 76 -4.12 8.37 0.79
CA LYS A 76 -4.99 7.51 1.59
C LYS A 76 -6.15 7.01 0.78
N ILE A 77 -6.30 5.70 0.73
CA ILE A 77 -7.50 5.01 0.28
C ILE A 77 -8.47 4.99 1.47
N ARG A 78 -9.59 5.72 1.35
CA ARG A 78 -10.65 5.86 2.35
C ARG A 78 -11.91 5.13 1.90
N ASP A 79 -11.71 3.90 1.45
CA ASP A 79 -12.74 3.07 0.85
C ASP A 79 -12.41 1.61 1.08
N ASP A 80 -13.41 0.75 0.91
CA ASP A 80 -13.23 -0.68 0.99
C ASP A 80 -12.32 -1.17 -0.15
N VAL A 81 -11.42 -2.08 0.20
CA VAL A 81 -10.60 -2.82 -0.75
C VAL A 81 -10.96 -4.28 -0.61
N THR A 82 -11.44 -4.87 -1.69
CA THR A 82 -11.77 -6.29 -1.78
C THR A 82 -10.61 -7.04 -2.43
N PRO A 83 -10.57 -8.38 -2.34
CA PRO A 83 -9.58 -9.17 -3.06
C PRO A 83 -9.59 -8.94 -4.58
N ASP A 84 -10.74 -8.60 -5.17
CA ASP A 84 -10.88 -8.36 -6.61
C ASP A 84 -10.20 -7.07 -7.08
N ASP A 85 -9.98 -6.13 -6.15
CA ASP A 85 -9.24 -4.90 -6.41
C ASP A 85 -7.72 -5.12 -6.46
N ILE A 86 -7.24 -6.33 -6.12
CA ILE A 86 -5.81 -6.63 -6.08
C ILE A 86 -5.33 -7.04 -7.48
N VAL A 87 -4.57 -6.15 -8.13
CA VAL A 87 -4.03 -6.38 -9.49
C VAL A 87 -2.61 -6.96 -9.48
N GLY A 88 -1.92 -6.87 -8.34
CA GLY A 88 -0.53 -7.30 -8.21
C GLY A 88 -0.18 -7.57 -6.76
N SER A 89 0.75 -8.49 -6.52
CA SER A 89 1.24 -8.76 -5.17
C SER A 89 2.54 -9.55 -5.18
N GLY A 90 3.37 -9.36 -4.16
CA GLY A 90 4.62 -10.10 -4.07
C GLY A 90 5.42 -9.86 -2.81
N ARG A 91 6.57 -10.56 -2.74
CA ARG A 91 7.60 -10.25 -1.76
C ARG A 91 8.36 -9.01 -2.21
N VAL A 92 8.65 -8.14 -1.25
CA VAL A 92 9.68 -7.13 -1.44
C VAL A 92 11.00 -7.88 -1.49
N SER A 93 11.67 -7.86 -2.65
CA SER A 93 13.02 -8.43 -2.79
C SER A 93 13.91 -7.73 -1.77
N LYS A 94 14.61 -8.45 -0.88
CA LYS A 94 15.58 -7.87 0.06
C LYS A 94 16.98 -8.20 -0.44
N LYS A 95 17.77 -7.20 -0.80
CA LYS A 95 19.20 -7.34 -1.13
C LYS A 95 20.00 -6.97 0.10
#